data_AF-A0A3D4Z3Y2-F1
#
_entry.id   AF-A0A3D4Z3Y2-F1
#
_cell.length_a   1.000
_cell.length_b   1.000
_cell.length_c   1.000
_cell.angle_alpha   90.00
_cell.angle_beta   90.00
_cell.angle_gamma   90.00
#
_symmetry.space_group_name_H-M   'P 1'
#
loop_
_entity.id
_entity.type
_entity.pdbx_description
1 polymer ?
#
loop_
_entity_poly.entity_id
_entity_poly.type
_entity_poly.pdbx_seq_one_letter_code
_entity_poly.pdbx_strand_id
1 'polypeptide(L)'
;MASNSTPILRSALSFRVPRPRPSRTREVEVLLKKFGILLYLGAGFFFFLFWLYWVFPSDALKSRILTEIENRTQGRYKIDVADLDVSLLGGLTFKNLKVSEGMGGAERILLKTPKLKLGASPLGLISGKLDFNFYMKGSKGDVEGKYKQEGDAFALDADFDKFPLADLGILSVPGKMNLSGQVDGELRLNIDRRDSSKNSGNIDLRLMNLTLGATKLALDPSSPETAMDIPEIKLSGAKDSGIQGEVKKDVFEISGIHLKGGDLDLSLSGRATLQGPRVSDYRLALQGNFSITETLAKALPFLFIIEQQKNAQGVYPLSITGRLAKPNIRVGTFNLPI
;
A
#
# COMPACT_ATOMS: atom_id res chain seq x y z
N MET A 1 -13.69 9.83 115.92
CA MET A 1 -12.67 8.79 115.66
C MET A 1 -12.27 8.89 114.20
N ALA A 2 -11.35 9.80 113.87
CA ALA A 2 -9.90 9.56 113.83
C ALA A 2 -9.48 8.65 112.65
N SER A 3 -9.05 9.24 111.53
CA SER A 3 -7.65 9.12 111.09
C SER A 3 -7.38 9.96 109.83
N ASN A 4 -6.34 10.78 109.95
CA ASN A 4 -5.71 11.63 108.94
C ASN A 4 -5.24 10.88 107.69
N SER A 5 -5.14 11.57 106.55
CA SER A 5 -3.86 12.08 106.01
C SER A 5 -3.94 12.47 104.51
N THR A 6 -3.76 13.76 104.22
CA THR A 6 -3.16 14.32 103.00
C THR A 6 -1.78 13.67 102.71
N PRO A 7 -1.21 13.61 101.47
CA PRO A 7 -0.83 14.86 100.77
C PRO A 7 -0.48 14.85 99.24
N ILE A 8 -0.21 16.07 98.72
CA ILE A 8 0.82 16.49 97.72
C ILE A 8 0.64 16.25 96.19
N LEU A 9 0.59 17.39 95.48
CA LEU A 9 0.92 17.64 94.07
C LEU A 9 2.35 17.21 93.70
N ARG A 10 2.52 16.50 92.58
CA ARG A 10 3.82 16.43 91.87
C ARG A 10 3.65 16.58 90.36
N SER A 11 4.26 17.65 89.86
CA SER A 11 4.55 17.99 88.47
C SER A 11 5.52 16.97 87.87
N ALA A 12 5.13 16.30 86.78
CA ALA A 12 6.01 15.42 86.03
C ALA A 12 6.58 16.14 84.79
N LEU A 13 7.85 16.54 84.86
CA LEU A 13 8.66 16.86 83.69
C LEU A 13 8.88 15.57 82.88
N SER A 14 8.27 15.46 81.70
CA SER A 14 8.53 14.36 80.78
C SER A 14 9.83 14.63 80.01
N PHE A 15 10.90 13.93 80.40
CA PHE A 15 12.15 13.83 79.64
C PHE A 15 11.87 13.13 78.29
N ARG A 16 12.06 13.84 77.18
CA ARG A 16 11.89 13.30 75.82
C ARG A 16 13.16 12.56 75.42
N VAL A 17 13.13 11.23 75.46
CA VAL A 17 14.21 10.36 74.97
C VAL A 17 14.40 10.60 73.46
N PRO A 18 15.63 10.83 72.95
CA PRO A 18 15.86 10.94 71.52
C PRO A 18 15.63 9.58 70.85
N ARG A 19 14.74 9.54 69.85
CA ARG A 19 14.51 8.34 69.02
C ARG A 19 15.80 8.02 68.24
N PRO A 20 16.22 6.75 68.15
CA PRO A 20 17.39 6.37 67.35
C PRO A 20 17.15 6.70 65.87
N ARG A 21 18.14 7.34 65.22
CA ARG A 21 18.13 7.54 63.77
C ARG A 21 18.12 6.17 63.06
N PRO A 22 17.30 5.97 62.02
CA PRO A 22 17.36 4.75 61.24
C PRO A 22 18.75 4.60 60.61
N SER A 23 19.36 3.43 60.76
CA SER A 23 20.69 3.14 60.28
C SER A 23 20.73 3.16 58.74
N ARG A 24 21.70 3.89 58.17
CA ARG A 24 21.97 4.03 56.72
C ARG A 24 22.09 2.69 55.98
N THR A 25 22.34 1.60 56.72
CA THR A 25 22.37 0.21 56.24
C THR A 25 21.01 -0.32 55.75
N ARG A 26 19.88 0.10 56.33
CA ARG A 26 18.55 -0.40 55.92
C ARG A 26 18.09 0.12 54.56
N GLU A 27 18.45 1.35 54.19
CA GLU A 27 18.10 1.91 52.88
C GLU A 27 18.87 1.25 51.73
N VAL A 28 20.15 0.93 51.96
CA VAL A 28 21.00 0.24 50.98
C VAL A 28 20.53 -1.21 50.74
N GLU A 29 20.10 -1.92 51.79
CA GLU A 29 19.50 -3.27 51.65
C GLU A 29 18.20 -3.26 50.85
N VAL A 30 17.33 -2.26 51.06
CA VAL A 30 16.06 -2.14 50.31
C VAL A 30 16.32 -1.81 48.84
N LEU A 31 17.30 -0.95 48.55
CA LEU A 31 17.71 -0.64 47.17
C LEU A 31 18.34 -1.86 46.48
N LEU A 32 19.21 -2.61 47.16
CA LEU A 32 19.79 -3.86 46.65
C LEU A 32 18.74 -4.94 46.40
N LYS A 33 17.72 -5.08 47.28
CA LYS A 33 16.60 -6.02 47.06
C LYS A 33 15.71 -5.61 45.89
N LYS A 34 15.38 -4.32 45.75
CA LYS A 34 14.62 -3.81 44.59
C LYS A 34 15.39 -3.99 43.29
N PHE A 35 16.70 -3.74 43.31
CA PHE A 35 17.59 -4.00 42.17
C PHE A 35 17.67 -5.49 41.84
N GLY A 36 17.76 -6.36 42.85
CA GLY A 36 17.70 -7.82 42.67
C GLY A 36 16.40 -8.27 42.02
N ILE A 37 15.24 -7.76 42.46
CA ILE A 37 13.93 -8.08 41.85
C ILE A 37 13.86 -7.59 40.40
N LEU A 38 14.34 -6.38 40.11
CA LEU A 38 14.43 -5.86 38.73
C LEU A 38 15.35 -6.73 37.86
N LEU A 39 16.46 -7.22 38.40
CA LEU A 39 17.38 -8.12 37.72
C LEU A 39 16.72 -9.48 37.44
N TYR A 40 15.99 -10.06 38.40
CA TYR A 40 15.25 -11.31 38.20
C TYR A 40 14.08 -11.15 37.22
N LEU A 41 13.37 -10.02 37.24
CA LEU A 41 12.33 -9.72 36.25
C LEU A 41 12.94 -9.55 34.86
N GLY A 42 14.06 -8.83 34.76
CA GLY A 42 14.80 -8.68 33.50
C GLY A 42 15.34 -10.01 32.98
N ALA A 43 15.96 -10.82 33.84
CA ALA A 43 16.46 -12.15 33.50
C ALA A 43 15.32 -13.10 33.13
N GLY A 44 14.22 -13.11 33.90
CA GLY A 44 13.03 -13.89 33.61
C GLY A 44 12.39 -13.50 32.29
N PHE A 45 12.28 -12.20 32.00
CA PHE A 45 11.80 -11.70 30.72
C PHE A 45 12.74 -12.07 29.56
N PHE A 46 14.06 -11.96 29.76
CA PHE A 46 15.05 -12.39 28.77
C PHE A 46 14.97 -13.89 28.50
N PHE A 47 14.92 -14.73 29.53
CA PHE A 47 14.76 -16.18 29.39
C PHE A 47 13.42 -16.52 28.74
N PHE A 48 12.35 -15.81 29.08
CA PHE A 48 11.05 -15.94 28.44
C PHE A 48 11.14 -15.63 26.94
N LEU A 49 11.74 -14.51 26.54
CA LEU A 49 11.94 -14.16 25.13
C LEU A 49 12.83 -15.17 24.40
N PHE A 50 13.89 -15.64 25.06
CA PHE A 50 14.80 -16.64 24.52
C PHE A 50 14.09 -17.98 24.28
N TRP A 51 13.30 -18.44 25.26
CA TRP A 51 12.50 -19.66 25.12
C TRP A 51 11.40 -19.51 24.09
N LEU A 52 10.75 -18.34 24.06
CA LEU A 52 9.75 -18.01 23.05
C LEU A 52 10.35 -18.04 21.65
N TYR A 53 11.57 -17.54 21.46
CA TYR A 53 12.31 -17.65 20.19
C TYR A 53 12.62 -19.10 19.83
N TRP A 54 13.19 -19.86 20.77
CA TRP A 54 13.64 -21.23 20.51
C TRP A 54 12.47 -22.15 20.15
N VAL A 55 11.37 -22.07 20.89
CA VAL A 55 10.22 -22.96 20.72
C VAL A 55 9.19 -22.41 19.73
N PHE A 56 9.47 -21.26 19.10
CA PHE A 56 8.56 -20.65 18.15
C PHE A 56 8.31 -21.60 16.96
N PRO A 57 7.06 -22.08 16.75
CA PRO A 57 6.76 -23.07 15.71
C PRO A 57 6.62 -22.38 14.35
N SER A 58 7.72 -21.83 13.83
CA SER A 58 7.73 -21.01 12.62
C SER A 58 7.18 -21.79 11.42
N ASP A 59 7.55 -23.06 11.23
CA ASP A 59 7.12 -23.86 10.08
C ASP A 59 5.62 -24.22 10.12
N ALA A 60 5.05 -24.44 11.30
CA ALA A 60 3.61 -24.66 11.47
C ALA A 60 2.81 -23.38 11.19
N LEU A 61 3.34 -22.21 11.56
CA LEU A 61 2.74 -20.91 11.24
C LEU A 61 2.79 -20.64 9.73
N LYS A 62 3.91 -20.92 9.06
CA LYS A 62 4.05 -20.76 7.60
C LYS A 62 2.97 -21.52 6.84
N SER A 63 2.84 -22.82 7.11
CA SER A 63 1.85 -23.68 6.46
C SER A 63 0.42 -23.21 6.74
N ARG A 64 0.12 -22.85 8.00
CA ARG A 64 -1.20 -22.34 8.36
C ARG A 64 -1.56 -21.04 7.63
N ILE A 65 -0.62 -20.10 7.53
CA ILE A 65 -0.84 -18.82 6.82
C ILE A 65 -1.13 -19.07 5.34
N LEU A 66 -0.31 -19.88 4.66
CA LEU A 66 -0.49 -20.18 3.24
C LEU A 66 -1.84 -20.87 2.98
N THR A 67 -2.17 -21.91 3.75
CA THR A 67 -3.43 -22.63 3.63
C THR A 67 -4.64 -21.76 3.94
N GLU A 68 -4.55 -20.88 4.95
CA GLU A 68 -5.64 -19.96 5.27
C GLU A 68 -5.88 -18.95 4.15
N ILE A 69 -4.82 -18.45 3.50
CA ILE A 69 -4.97 -17.54 2.37
C ILE A 69 -5.61 -18.26 1.16
N GLU A 70 -5.16 -19.46 0.82
CA GLU A 70 -5.76 -20.26 -0.27
C GLU A 70 -7.25 -20.58 0.02
N ASN A 71 -7.57 -20.96 1.25
CA ASN A 71 -8.94 -21.28 1.67
C ASN A 71 -9.85 -20.04 1.67
N ARG A 72 -9.39 -18.90 2.20
CA ARG A 72 -10.17 -17.65 2.22
C ARG A 72 -10.41 -17.08 0.83
N THR A 73 -9.47 -17.33 -0.09
CA THR A 73 -9.59 -16.89 -1.47
C THR A 73 -10.35 -17.90 -2.35
N GLN A 74 -10.81 -19.02 -1.79
CA GLN A 74 -11.52 -20.10 -2.50
C GLN A 74 -10.77 -20.57 -3.75
N GLY A 75 -9.43 -20.58 -3.71
CA GLY A 75 -8.58 -20.94 -4.85
C GLY A 75 -8.57 -19.92 -6.00
N ARG A 76 -9.18 -18.73 -5.84
CA ARG A 76 -9.13 -17.66 -6.84
C ARG A 76 -7.72 -17.10 -7.03
N TYR A 77 -6.97 -17.02 -5.95
CA TYR A 77 -5.60 -16.54 -5.94
C TYR A 77 -4.67 -17.67 -5.56
N LYS A 78 -3.66 -17.91 -6.39
CA LYS A 78 -2.56 -18.83 -6.11
C LYS A 78 -1.37 -18.02 -5.62
N ILE A 79 -0.79 -18.47 -4.51
CA ILE A 79 0.36 -17.83 -3.87
C ILE A 79 1.53 -18.80 -3.92
N ASP A 80 2.46 -18.53 -4.84
CA ASP A 80 3.72 -19.26 -4.92
C ASP A 80 4.78 -18.48 -4.12
N VAL A 81 5.33 -19.09 -3.07
CA VAL A 81 6.37 -18.50 -2.21
C VAL A 81 7.52 -19.50 -2.09
N ALA A 82 8.75 -19.05 -2.35
CA ALA A 82 9.91 -19.93 -2.19
C ALA A 82 10.26 -20.15 -0.71
N ASP A 83 10.16 -19.09 0.10
CA ASP A 83 10.45 -19.14 1.52
C ASP A 83 9.70 -18.04 2.28
N LEU A 84 9.28 -18.34 3.50
CA LEU A 84 8.55 -17.43 4.38
C LEU A 84 9.23 -17.43 5.75
N ASP A 85 9.81 -16.31 6.14
CA ASP A 85 10.35 -16.11 7.49
C ASP A 85 9.32 -15.41 8.36
N VAL A 86 9.12 -15.92 9.59
CA VAL A 86 8.26 -15.30 10.60
C VAL A 86 9.14 -14.78 11.73
N SER A 87 9.04 -13.50 12.04
CA SER A 87 9.71 -12.91 13.20
C SER A 87 8.81 -12.96 14.43
N LEU A 88 9.43 -13.03 15.61
CA LEU A 88 8.75 -13.05 16.92
C LEU A 88 7.74 -11.91 17.13
N LEU A 89 7.98 -10.76 16.52
CA LEU A 89 7.16 -9.55 16.69
C LEU A 89 6.10 -9.41 15.59
N GLY A 90 5.71 -10.51 14.93
CA GLY A 90 4.64 -10.50 13.92
C GLY A 90 5.08 -9.95 12.56
N GLY A 91 6.39 -9.96 12.28
CA GLY A 91 6.92 -9.65 10.96
C GLY A 91 6.92 -10.90 10.07
N LEU A 92 6.47 -10.76 8.84
CA LEU A 92 6.49 -11.79 7.81
C LEU A 92 7.42 -11.33 6.69
N THR A 93 8.39 -12.16 6.31
CA THR A 93 9.25 -11.90 5.15
C THR A 93 9.07 -13.02 4.13
N PHE A 94 8.45 -12.70 3.01
CA PHE A 94 8.30 -13.59 1.87
C PHE A 94 9.49 -13.37 0.92
N LYS A 95 10.14 -14.47 0.51
CA LYS A 95 11.18 -14.47 -0.52
C LYS A 95 10.63 -15.09 -1.80
N ASN A 96 10.86 -14.42 -2.92
CA ASN A 96 10.37 -14.79 -4.25
C ASN A 96 8.86 -15.09 -4.25
N LEU A 97 8.07 -14.10 -3.84
CA LEU A 97 6.62 -14.17 -3.85
C LEU A 97 6.10 -13.93 -5.27
N LYS A 98 5.23 -14.81 -5.73
CA LYS A 98 4.42 -14.66 -6.93
C LYS A 98 2.96 -14.88 -6.56
N VAL A 99 2.12 -13.88 -6.82
CA VAL A 99 0.67 -13.97 -6.67
C VAL A 99 0.07 -14.03 -8.06
N SER A 100 -0.77 -15.02 -8.33
CA SER A 100 -1.53 -15.13 -9.57
C SER A 100 -3.02 -15.35 -9.31
N GLU A 101 -3.86 -14.93 -10.26
CA GLU A 101 -5.29 -15.17 -10.27
C GLU A 101 -5.63 -16.17 -11.38
N GLY A 102 -6.46 -17.17 -11.08
CA GLY A 102 -6.89 -18.13 -12.10
C GLY A 102 -7.98 -19.11 -11.64
N MET A 103 -9.11 -19.07 -12.33
CA MET A 103 -10.06 -20.17 -12.44
C MET A 103 -10.27 -20.42 -13.95
N GLY A 104 -9.77 -21.53 -14.49
CA GLY A 104 -10.05 -21.97 -15.87
C GLY A 104 -9.19 -21.38 -17.00
N GLY A 105 -7.90 -21.74 -17.05
CA GLY A 105 -7.13 -21.76 -18.32
C GLY A 105 -6.24 -20.55 -18.65
N ALA A 106 -6.39 -19.40 -17.96
CA ALA A 106 -5.47 -18.26 -18.11
C ALA A 106 -5.02 -17.78 -16.73
N GLU A 107 -3.79 -18.12 -16.34
CA GLU A 107 -3.16 -17.63 -15.10
C GLU A 107 -2.70 -16.18 -15.31
N ARG A 108 -3.31 -15.24 -14.58
CA ARG A 108 -2.89 -13.83 -14.58
C ARG A 108 -1.96 -13.60 -13.40
N ILE A 109 -0.70 -13.28 -13.66
CA ILE A 109 0.21 -12.85 -12.60
C ILE A 109 -0.28 -11.48 -12.12
N LEU A 110 -0.50 -11.33 -10.81
CA LEU A 110 -0.93 -10.07 -10.17
C LEU A 110 0.24 -9.34 -9.54
N LEU A 111 1.20 -10.08 -8.98
CA LEU A 111 2.36 -9.53 -8.32
C LEU A 111 3.53 -10.50 -8.41
N LYS A 112 4.71 -9.97 -8.71
CA LYS A 112 5.97 -10.71 -8.62
C LYS A 112 6.99 -9.87 -7.87
N THR A 113 7.49 -10.36 -6.75
CA THR A 113 8.49 -9.64 -5.95
C THR A 113 9.55 -10.58 -5.39
N PRO A 114 10.85 -10.26 -5.56
CA PRO A 114 11.94 -10.95 -4.88
C PRO A 114 11.81 -10.97 -3.35
N LYS A 115 11.24 -9.91 -2.75
CA LYS A 115 11.15 -9.81 -1.29
C LYS A 115 10.00 -8.92 -0.87
N LEU A 116 9.07 -9.47 -0.10
CA LEU A 116 8.02 -8.72 0.58
C LEU A 116 8.20 -8.87 2.09
N LYS A 117 8.32 -7.77 2.82
CA LYS A 117 8.25 -7.75 4.29
C LYS A 117 6.94 -7.09 4.70
N LEU A 118 6.21 -7.72 5.62
CA LEU A 118 5.05 -7.16 6.29
C LEU A 118 5.36 -7.15 7.78
N GLY A 119 5.26 -6.00 8.45
CA GLY A 119 5.45 -5.87 9.89
C GLY A 119 4.16 -5.46 10.53
N ALA A 120 3.45 -6.37 11.18
CA ALA A 120 2.25 -6.03 11.93
C ALA A 120 2.61 -5.42 13.29
N SER A 121 1.89 -4.37 13.69
CA SER A 121 2.03 -3.76 15.01
C SER A 121 1.27 -4.60 16.06
N PRO A 122 1.93 -5.28 17.02
CA PRO A 122 1.25 -6.19 17.96
C PRO A 122 0.17 -5.50 18.80
N LEU A 123 0.41 -4.25 19.20
CA LEU A 123 -0.55 -3.42 19.94
C LEU A 123 -1.79 -3.09 19.10
N GLY A 124 -1.62 -2.85 17.80
CA GLY A 124 -2.71 -2.56 16.87
C GLY A 124 -3.66 -3.75 16.77
N LEU A 125 -3.09 -4.96 16.57
CA LEU A 125 -3.85 -6.20 16.44
C LEU A 125 -4.72 -6.50 17.68
N ILE A 126 -4.19 -6.27 18.89
CA ILE A 126 -4.94 -6.46 20.15
C ILE A 126 -6.12 -5.48 20.25
N SER A 127 -5.95 -4.25 19.74
CA SER A 127 -7.01 -3.24 19.74
C SER A 127 -8.05 -3.38 18.60
N GLY A 128 -7.96 -4.44 17.79
CA GLY A 128 -8.83 -4.65 16.63
C GLY A 128 -8.52 -3.74 15.42
N LYS A 129 -7.37 -3.07 15.43
CA LYS A 129 -6.91 -2.19 14.35
C LYS A 129 -5.82 -2.90 13.54
N LEU A 130 -6.00 -2.97 12.22
CA LEU A 130 -4.98 -3.55 11.37
C LEU A 130 -3.97 -2.45 11.03
N ASP A 131 -2.79 -2.47 11.66
CA ASP A 131 -1.69 -1.54 11.38
C ASP A 131 -0.46 -2.37 11.01
N PHE A 132 0.01 -2.23 9.77
CA PHE A 132 1.26 -2.85 9.33
C PHE A 132 2.08 -1.93 8.44
N ASN A 133 3.40 -2.02 8.61
CA ASN A 133 4.36 -1.46 7.65
C ASN A 133 4.67 -2.53 6.60
N PHE A 134 4.91 -2.12 5.37
CA PHE A 134 5.33 -3.02 4.31
C PHE A 134 6.57 -2.50 3.59
N TYR A 135 7.37 -3.44 3.10
CA TYR A 135 8.51 -3.19 2.24
C TYR A 135 8.48 -4.22 1.12
N MET A 136 8.53 -3.79 -0.13
CA MET A 136 8.50 -4.64 -1.30
C MET A 136 9.68 -4.31 -2.22
N LYS A 137 10.59 -5.27 -2.41
CA LYS A 137 11.69 -5.13 -3.36
C LYS A 137 11.23 -5.56 -4.73
N GLY A 138 11.42 -4.70 -5.73
CA GLY A 138 11.29 -5.03 -7.14
C GLY A 138 12.63 -5.45 -7.76
N SER A 139 12.64 -5.65 -9.07
CA SER A 139 13.86 -6.01 -9.82
C SER A 139 14.90 -4.88 -9.88
N LYS A 140 14.47 -3.61 -9.93
CA LYS A 140 15.35 -2.42 -10.03
C LYS A 140 15.08 -1.31 -9.02
N GLY A 141 14.09 -1.47 -8.17
CA GLY A 141 13.63 -0.46 -7.21
C GLY A 141 12.84 -1.11 -6.08
N ASP A 142 12.24 -0.33 -5.20
CA ASP A 142 11.42 -0.84 -4.10
C ASP A 142 10.24 0.09 -3.77
N VAL A 143 9.34 -0.44 -2.94
CA VAL A 143 8.20 0.29 -2.37
C VAL A 143 8.24 0.11 -0.87
N GLU A 144 8.20 1.20 -0.14
CA GLU A 144 8.01 1.19 1.30
C GLU A 144 6.68 1.84 1.63
N GLY A 145 6.07 1.45 2.74
CA GLY A 145 4.83 2.10 3.12
C GLY A 145 4.20 1.58 4.39
N LYS A 146 3.05 2.16 4.68
CA LYS A 146 2.24 1.85 5.84
C LYS A 146 0.78 1.72 5.46
N TYR A 147 0.15 0.68 5.98
CA TYR A 147 -1.28 0.47 5.86
C TYR A 147 -1.91 0.45 7.25
N LYS A 148 -2.99 1.20 7.42
CA LYS A 148 -3.81 1.20 8.62
C LYS A 148 -5.27 0.98 8.24
N GLN A 149 -5.99 0.18 9.00
CA GLN A 149 -7.44 0.00 8.85
C GLN A 149 -8.10 -0.07 10.22
N GLU A 150 -9.18 0.71 10.36
CA GLU A 150 -10.03 0.78 11.55
C GLU A 150 -11.50 0.81 11.10
N GLY A 151 -12.18 -0.33 11.23
CA GLY A 151 -13.54 -0.49 10.72
C GLY A 151 -13.60 -0.31 9.19
N ASP A 152 -14.34 0.72 8.76
CA ASP A 152 -14.54 1.09 7.35
C ASP A 152 -13.59 2.20 6.86
N ALA A 153 -12.71 2.69 7.74
CA ALA A 153 -11.65 3.63 7.40
C ALA A 153 -10.33 2.89 7.15
N PHE A 154 -9.61 3.28 6.11
CA PHE A 154 -8.24 2.84 5.87
C PHE A 154 -7.34 3.99 5.43
N ALA A 155 -6.07 3.91 5.81
CA ALA A 155 -5.02 4.79 5.33
C ALA A 155 -3.91 3.96 4.67
N LEU A 156 -3.41 4.43 3.54
CA LEU A 156 -2.31 3.84 2.79
C LEU A 156 -1.31 4.95 2.46
N ASP A 157 -0.12 4.84 3.01
CA ASP A 157 1.04 5.63 2.64
C ASP A 157 2.01 4.70 1.92
N ALA A 158 2.44 5.06 0.71
CA ALA A 158 3.37 4.28 -0.09
C ALA A 158 4.34 5.20 -0.84
N ASP A 159 5.63 4.94 -0.68
CA ASP A 159 6.72 5.61 -1.36
C ASP A 159 7.36 4.63 -2.34
N PHE A 160 7.41 5.01 -3.61
CA PHE A 160 7.98 4.23 -4.70
C PHE A 160 9.33 4.82 -5.09
N ASP A 161 10.40 4.02 -5.04
CA ASP A 161 11.70 4.37 -5.61
C ASP A 161 11.95 3.50 -6.84
N LYS A 162 11.74 4.10 -8.03
CA LYS A 162 11.95 3.48 -9.35
C LYS A 162 11.40 2.06 -9.46
N PHE A 163 10.24 1.82 -8.87
CA PHE A 163 9.63 0.51 -8.80
C PHE A 163 9.21 0.03 -10.20
N PRO A 164 9.62 -1.18 -10.64
CA PRO A 164 9.29 -1.68 -11.98
C PRO A 164 7.79 -2.01 -12.13
N LEU A 165 7.14 -1.43 -13.13
CA LEU A 165 5.72 -1.71 -13.40
C LEU A 165 5.44 -3.16 -13.82
N ALA A 166 6.41 -3.80 -14.49
CA ALA A 166 6.30 -5.20 -14.88
C ALA A 166 6.16 -6.15 -13.68
N ASP A 167 6.62 -5.72 -12.50
CA ASP A 167 6.47 -6.47 -11.25
C ASP A 167 5.03 -6.34 -10.69
N LEU A 168 4.28 -5.29 -11.09
CA LEU A 168 2.84 -5.08 -10.82
C LEU A 168 1.97 -5.68 -11.94
N GLY A 169 1.61 -6.96 -11.81
CA GLY A 169 0.71 -7.65 -12.74
C GLY A 169 -0.75 -7.15 -12.78
N ILE A 170 -1.08 -6.18 -11.92
CA ILE A 170 -2.39 -5.51 -11.88
C ILE A 170 -2.62 -4.67 -13.16
N LEU A 171 -1.55 -4.23 -13.84
CA LEU A 171 -1.65 -3.46 -15.09
C LEU A 171 -1.78 -4.33 -16.34
N SER A 172 -1.71 -5.67 -16.20
CA SER A 172 -1.90 -6.60 -17.31
C SER A 172 -3.38 -6.68 -17.70
N VAL A 173 -3.83 -5.78 -18.57
CA VAL A 173 -5.20 -5.77 -19.12
C VAL A 173 -5.47 -7.08 -19.89
N PRO A 174 -6.71 -7.61 -19.89
CA PRO A 174 -7.09 -8.70 -20.80
C PRO A 174 -6.76 -8.31 -22.25
N GLY A 175 -5.88 -9.08 -22.89
CA GLY A 175 -5.28 -8.74 -24.20
C GLY A 175 -3.75 -8.79 -24.26
N LYS A 176 -3.05 -9.31 -23.24
CA LYS A 176 -1.58 -9.47 -23.21
C LYS A 176 -0.80 -8.17 -23.45
N MET A 177 -1.36 -7.03 -23.06
CA MET A 177 -0.64 -5.76 -23.09
C MET A 177 0.45 -5.76 -22.02
N ASN A 178 1.70 -5.94 -22.45
CA ASN A 178 2.86 -5.97 -21.58
C ASN A 178 3.39 -4.55 -21.38
N LEU A 179 2.84 -3.84 -20.39
CA LEU A 179 3.36 -2.54 -19.99
C LEU A 179 4.63 -2.73 -19.15
N SER A 180 5.71 -2.07 -19.55
CA SER A 180 6.97 -2.03 -18.81
C SER A 180 7.38 -0.58 -18.53
N GLY A 181 8.30 -0.38 -17.60
CA GLY A 181 8.75 0.93 -17.14
C GLY A 181 8.91 0.97 -15.62
N GLN A 182 9.05 2.18 -15.07
CA GLN A 182 9.28 2.40 -13.64
C GLN A 182 8.33 3.47 -13.10
N VAL A 183 7.96 3.36 -11.82
CA VAL A 183 7.20 4.35 -11.06
C VAL A 183 8.05 4.86 -9.91
N ASP A 184 8.04 6.17 -9.71
CA ASP A 184 8.75 6.85 -8.63
C ASP A 184 7.84 7.92 -8.03
N GLY A 185 7.81 8.09 -6.71
CA GLY A 185 6.98 9.11 -6.06
C GLY A 185 6.14 8.58 -4.91
N GLU A 186 5.12 9.34 -4.52
CA GLU A 186 4.35 9.08 -3.31
C GLU A 186 2.86 8.89 -3.59
N LEU A 187 2.26 8.00 -2.80
CA LEU A 187 0.82 7.76 -2.73
C LEU A 187 0.41 7.81 -1.27
N ARG A 188 -0.36 8.82 -0.88
CA ARG A 188 -0.93 8.94 0.45
C ARG A 188 -2.43 9.00 0.33
N LEU A 189 -3.13 8.05 0.92
CA LEU A 189 -4.58 7.95 0.87
C LEU A 189 -5.12 7.72 2.27
N ASN A 190 -6.20 8.42 2.59
CA ASN A 190 -7.01 8.19 3.77
C ASN A 190 -8.47 8.18 3.31
N ILE A 191 -9.13 7.03 3.46
CA ILE A 191 -10.48 6.80 2.95
C ILE A 191 -11.33 6.24 4.09
N ASP A 192 -12.38 6.96 4.45
CA ASP A 192 -13.47 6.54 5.32
C ASP A 192 -14.73 6.31 4.47
N ARG A 193 -15.15 5.05 4.34
CA ARG A 193 -16.32 4.71 3.51
C ARG A 193 -17.65 5.14 4.11
N ARG A 194 -17.70 5.44 5.42
CA ARG A 194 -18.92 5.90 6.09
C ARG A 194 -19.05 7.41 6.04
N ASP A 195 -17.92 8.09 6.10
CA ASP A 195 -17.85 9.54 6.16
C ASP A 195 -16.85 10.06 5.13
N SER A 196 -17.34 10.26 3.91
CA SER A 196 -16.49 10.74 2.84
C SER A 196 -15.89 12.10 3.13
N SER A 197 -16.45 12.92 4.04
CA SER A 197 -15.86 14.21 4.39
C SER A 197 -14.45 14.11 4.98
N LYS A 198 -14.07 12.93 5.50
CA LYS A 198 -12.73 12.62 6.02
C LYS A 198 -11.78 12.07 4.98
N ASN A 199 -12.26 11.78 3.77
CA ASN A 199 -11.41 11.27 2.70
C ASN A 199 -10.44 12.36 2.26
N SER A 200 -9.16 12.02 2.31
CA SER A 200 -8.08 12.87 1.84
C SER A 200 -7.00 12.03 1.18
N GLY A 201 -6.19 12.64 0.33
CA GLY A 201 -5.04 11.95 -0.22
C GLY A 201 -4.27 12.77 -1.23
N ASN A 202 -2.99 12.48 -1.38
CA ASN A 202 -2.11 13.05 -2.39
C ASN A 202 -1.54 11.91 -3.23
N ILE A 203 -1.57 12.08 -4.55
CA ILE A 203 -0.96 11.16 -5.50
C ILE A 203 0.00 11.98 -6.35
N ASP A 204 1.30 11.70 -6.25
CA ASP A 204 2.32 12.27 -7.11
C ASP A 204 3.26 11.15 -7.55
N LEU A 205 2.95 10.57 -8.70
CA LEU A 205 3.67 9.43 -9.26
C LEU A 205 4.31 9.84 -10.58
N ARG A 206 5.62 9.75 -10.67
CA ARG A 206 6.41 9.90 -11.89
C ARG A 206 6.50 8.56 -12.60
N LEU A 207 6.26 8.57 -13.91
CA LEU A 207 6.29 7.40 -14.77
C LEU A 207 7.50 7.50 -15.70
N MET A 208 8.43 6.55 -15.61
CA MET A 208 9.69 6.61 -16.34
C MET A 208 9.82 5.47 -17.33
N ASN A 209 10.21 5.80 -18.56
CA ASN A 209 10.51 4.87 -19.64
C ASN A 209 9.37 3.87 -19.88
N LEU A 210 8.12 4.36 -19.94
CA LEU A 210 6.98 3.48 -20.18
C LEU A 210 7.03 2.94 -21.60
N THR A 211 6.92 1.63 -21.73
CA THR A 211 6.80 0.97 -23.03
C THR A 211 5.66 -0.02 -23.01
N LEU A 212 4.88 -0.02 -24.09
CA LEU A 212 3.92 -1.06 -24.37
C LEU A 212 4.61 -2.05 -25.31
N GLY A 213 4.89 -3.25 -24.81
CA GLY A 213 5.47 -4.33 -25.62
C GLY A 213 4.58 -4.71 -26.79
N ALA A 214 5.19 -5.23 -27.85
CA ALA A 214 4.47 -5.67 -29.04
C ALA A 214 3.32 -6.63 -28.66
N THR A 215 2.13 -6.37 -29.20
CA THR A 215 0.92 -7.11 -28.86
C THR A 215 0.04 -7.34 -30.08
N LYS A 216 -0.82 -8.35 -30.00
CA LYS A 216 -1.86 -8.61 -31.01
C LYS A 216 -3.17 -8.03 -30.51
N LEU A 217 -3.65 -6.98 -31.16
CA LEU A 217 -4.94 -6.38 -30.85
C LEU A 217 -6.02 -7.02 -31.74
N ALA A 218 -6.93 -7.78 -31.15
CA ALA A 218 -8.13 -8.24 -31.83
C ALA A 218 -9.10 -7.07 -31.98
N LEU A 219 -9.43 -6.70 -33.22
CA LEU A 219 -10.41 -5.63 -33.51
C LEU A 219 -11.85 -6.09 -33.23
N ASP A 220 -12.09 -7.40 -33.31
CA ASP A 220 -13.34 -8.06 -32.90
C ASP A 220 -13.02 -9.23 -31.95
N PRO A 221 -13.54 -9.23 -30.70
CA PRO A 221 -13.37 -10.34 -29.75
C PRO A 221 -13.86 -11.70 -30.29
N SER A 222 -14.75 -11.69 -31.28
CA SER A 222 -15.40 -12.85 -31.89
C SER A 222 -14.63 -13.45 -33.06
N SER A 223 -13.67 -12.71 -33.62
CA SER A 223 -12.99 -13.04 -34.88
C SER A 223 -11.46 -12.90 -34.75
N PRO A 224 -10.74 -13.95 -34.32
CA PRO A 224 -9.29 -13.94 -34.10
C PRO A 224 -8.46 -13.60 -35.34
N GLU A 225 -9.03 -13.77 -36.53
CA GLU A 225 -8.40 -13.48 -37.82
C GLU A 225 -8.27 -11.97 -38.11
N THR A 226 -8.96 -11.12 -37.33
CA THR A 226 -8.85 -9.65 -37.42
C THR A 226 -7.79 -9.06 -36.49
N ALA A 227 -6.93 -9.91 -35.91
CA ALA A 227 -5.88 -9.47 -35.01
C ALA A 227 -4.77 -8.70 -35.76
N MET A 228 -4.54 -7.46 -35.33
CA MET A 228 -3.47 -6.61 -35.83
C MET A 228 -2.24 -6.71 -34.93
N ASP A 229 -1.06 -6.90 -35.51
CA ASP A 229 0.20 -6.78 -34.81
C ASP A 229 0.50 -5.30 -34.52
N ILE A 230 0.50 -4.94 -33.24
CA ILE A 230 0.94 -3.65 -32.76
C ILE A 230 2.41 -3.79 -32.36
N PRO A 231 3.33 -3.02 -32.97
CA PRO A 231 4.74 -3.06 -32.58
C PRO A 231 4.94 -2.55 -31.16
N GLU A 232 6.16 -2.66 -30.63
CA GLU A 232 6.49 -2.00 -29.37
C GLU A 232 6.32 -0.48 -29.51
N ILE A 233 5.61 0.13 -28.55
CA ILE A 233 5.33 1.57 -28.52
C ILE A 233 5.98 2.15 -27.27
N LYS A 234 6.81 3.19 -27.43
CA LYS A 234 7.32 3.95 -26.29
C LYS A 234 6.25 4.94 -25.86
N LEU A 235 5.68 4.75 -24.69
CA LEU A 235 4.63 5.64 -24.17
C LEU A 235 5.22 6.85 -23.43
N SER A 236 6.38 6.72 -22.79
CA SER A 236 7.06 7.85 -22.16
C SER A 236 8.57 7.74 -22.19
N GLY A 237 9.22 8.91 -22.11
CA GLY A 237 10.66 9.03 -21.88
C GLY A 237 11.03 8.90 -20.40
N ALA A 238 12.26 9.29 -20.07
CA ALA A 238 12.81 9.14 -18.72
C ALA A 238 12.29 10.20 -17.71
N LYS A 239 11.66 11.28 -18.18
CA LYS A 239 11.25 12.43 -17.35
C LYS A 239 9.90 12.98 -17.82
N ASP A 240 9.33 13.87 -17.01
CA ASP A 240 8.17 14.72 -17.31
C ASP A 240 6.86 13.97 -17.61
N SER A 241 6.81 12.69 -17.28
CA SER A 241 5.61 11.86 -17.32
C SER A 241 5.20 11.47 -15.92
N GLY A 242 3.91 11.46 -15.63
CA GLY A 242 3.42 11.26 -14.27
C GLY A 242 1.90 11.37 -14.15
N ILE A 243 1.42 11.01 -12.96
CA ILE A 243 0.04 11.15 -12.51
C ILE A 243 0.08 11.97 -11.24
N GLN A 244 -0.66 13.08 -11.24
CA GLN A 244 -0.76 14.01 -10.13
C GLN A 244 -2.22 14.29 -9.82
N GLY A 245 -2.57 14.25 -8.54
CA GLY A 245 -3.92 14.57 -8.09
C GLY A 245 -4.10 14.48 -6.60
N GLU A 246 -5.26 14.96 -6.14
CA GLU A 246 -5.63 15.01 -4.74
C GLU A 246 -7.01 14.38 -4.54
N VAL A 247 -7.15 13.57 -3.50
CA VAL A 247 -8.47 13.10 -3.06
C VAL A 247 -9.03 14.11 -2.09
N LYS A 248 -10.19 14.65 -2.41
CA LYS A 248 -11.01 15.49 -1.53
C LYS A 248 -12.42 14.94 -1.50
N LYS A 249 -12.83 14.43 -0.35
CA LYS A 249 -14.14 13.82 -0.17
C LYS A 249 -14.36 12.61 -1.10
N ASP A 250 -15.42 12.61 -1.89
CA ASP A 250 -15.73 11.57 -2.88
C ASP A 250 -15.12 11.85 -4.26
N VAL A 251 -14.23 12.83 -4.37
CA VAL A 251 -13.65 13.26 -5.65
C VAL A 251 -12.14 13.13 -5.58
N PHE A 252 -11.58 12.41 -6.54
CA PHE A 252 -10.17 12.49 -6.89
C PHE A 252 -10.01 13.54 -7.99
N GLU A 253 -9.47 14.70 -7.62
CA GLU A 253 -9.11 15.79 -8.53
C GLU A 253 -7.79 15.42 -9.21
N ILE A 254 -7.83 15.22 -10.52
CA ILE A 254 -6.67 14.82 -11.31
C ILE A 254 -6.10 16.09 -11.93
N SER A 255 -5.03 16.60 -11.33
CA SER A 255 -4.30 17.78 -11.80
C SER A 255 -3.65 17.52 -13.16
N GLY A 256 -3.11 16.31 -13.36
CA GLY A 256 -2.45 15.96 -14.61
C GLY A 256 -2.11 14.48 -14.71
N ILE A 257 -2.38 13.90 -15.87
CA ILE A 257 -1.80 12.66 -16.37
C ILE A 257 -0.99 13.07 -17.60
N HIS A 258 0.32 12.97 -17.50
CA HIS A 258 1.24 13.36 -18.55
C HIS A 258 2.05 12.16 -19.01
N LEU A 259 2.08 11.94 -20.32
CA LEU A 259 3.05 11.08 -20.98
C LEU A 259 3.79 11.95 -21.97
N LYS A 260 5.12 11.97 -21.90
CA LYS A 260 5.97 12.83 -22.72
C LYS A 260 7.24 12.13 -23.15
N GLY A 261 7.78 12.54 -24.30
CA GLY A 261 9.10 12.11 -24.75
C GLY A 261 9.15 10.65 -25.24
N GLY A 262 8.00 10.08 -25.55
CA GLY A 262 7.84 8.81 -26.25
C GLY A 262 7.28 9.01 -27.66
N ASP A 263 6.66 7.97 -28.18
CA ASP A 263 5.89 7.97 -29.43
C ASP A 263 4.48 8.59 -29.26
N LEU A 264 4.05 8.78 -28.00
CA LEU A 264 2.79 9.39 -27.59
C LEU A 264 3.08 10.51 -26.59
N ASP A 265 2.67 11.73 -26.91
CA ASP A 265 2.55 12.82 -25.95
C ASP A 265 1.08 12.92 -25.53
N LEU A 266 0.78 12.67 -24.26
CA LEU A 266 -0.57 12.70 -23.69
C LEU A 266 -0.60 13.72 -22.55
N SER A 267 -1.67 14.51 -22.49
CA SER A 267 -1.96 15.37 -21.35
C SER A 267 -3.45 15.30 -21.04
N LEU A 268 -3.81 14.76 -19.88
CA LEU A 268 -5.20 14.70 -19.40
C LEU A 268 -5.30 15.33 -18.01
N SER A 269 -6.43 15.96 -17.72
CA SER A 269 -6.80 16.41 -16.39
C SER A 269 -8.31 16.27 -16.19
N GLY A 270 -8.78 16.40 -14.96
CA GLY A 270 -10.20 16.34 -14.65
C GLY A 270 -10.45 15.75 -13.29
N ARG A 271 -11.44 14.86 -13.20
CA ARG A 271 -11.81 14.26 -11.92
C ARG A 271 -12.32 12.83 -12.06
N ALA A 272 -12.14 12.07 -10.99
CA ALA A 272 -12.81 10.79 -10.79
C ALA A 272 -13.71 10.87 -9.55
N THR A 273 -14.97 10.48 -9.69
CA THR A 273 -15.90 10.36 -8.56
C THR A 273 -15.79 8.95 -7.99
N LEU A 274 -15.37 8.85 -6.73
CA LEU A 274 -15.09 7.64 -5.99
C LEU A 274 -16.35 7.06 -5.34
N GLN A 275 -17.46 7.04 -6.08
CA GLN A 275 -18.75 6.55 -5.60
C GLN A 275 -18.95 5.08 -5.98
N GLY A 276 -19.30 4.26 -4.98
CA GLY A 276 -19.67 2.87 -5.17
C GLY A 276 -18.80 1.88 -4.38
N PRO A 277 -19.26 0.64 -4.23
CA PRO A 277 -18.56 -0.37 -3.43
C PRO A 277 -17.32 -0.94 -4.14
N ARG A 278 -17.15 -0.69 -5.45
CA ARG A 278 -16.06 -1.22 -6.26
C ARG A 278 -15.41 -0.11 -7.08
N VAL A 279 -14.10 -0.22 -7.25
CA VAL A 279 -13.29 0.70 -8.08
C VAL A 279 -13.79 0.73 -9.54
N SER A 280 -14.35 -0.38 -10.04
CA SER A 280 -14.97 -0.48 -11.37
C SER A 280 -16.13 0.50 -11.60
N ASP A 281 -16.82 0.90 -10.53
CA ASP A 281 -18.01 1.74 -10.57
C ASP A 281 -17.67 3.24 -10.55
N TYR A 282 -16.42 3.58 -10.23
CA TYR A 282 -15.94 4.95 -10.17
C TYR A 282 -16.13 5.63 -11.51
N ARG A 283 -16.56 6.90 -11.48
CA ARG A 283 -16.88 7.65 -12.69
C ARG A 283 -15.76 8.60 -13.04
N LEU A 284 -15.28 8.53 -14.27
CA LEU A 284 -14.26 9.41 -14.81
C LEU A 284 -14.92 10.55 -15.58
N ALA A 285 -14.30 11.73 -15.50
CA ALA A 285 -14.51 12.85 -16.39
C ALA A 285 -13.15 13.51 -16.64
N LEU A 286 -12.44 13.00 -17.63
CA LEU A 286 -11.13 13.48 -18.06
C LEU A 286 -11.24 14.18 -19.40
N GLN A 287 -10.43 15.21 -19.55
CA GLN A 287 -10.31 15.98 -20.77
C GLN A 287 -8.84 16.32 -20.98
N GLY A 288 -8.47 16.50 -22.23
CA GLY A 288 -7.12 16.92 -22.58
C GLY A 288 -6.85 16.55 -24.01
N ASN A 289 -5.58 16.36 -24.33
CA ASN A 289 -5.16 16.20 -25.71
C ASN A 289 -4.03 15.16 -25.80
N PHE A 290 -3.84 14.61 -27.01
CA PHE A 290 -2.66 13.82 -27.32
C PHE A 290 -2.11 14.13 -28.71
N SER A 291 -0.81 13.93 -28.88
CA SER A 291 -0.13 13.91 -30.16
C SER A 291 0.70 12.65 -30.28
N ILE A 292 0.91 12.22 -31.51
CA ILE A 292 1.65 11.00 -31.83
C ILE A 292 2.77 11.33 -32.79
N THR A 293 3.85 10.56 -32.73
CA THR A 293 4.93 10.66 -33.70
C THR A 293 4.50 10.12 -35.06
N GLU A 294 5.17 10.54 -36.14
CA GLU A 294 4.94 9.98 -37.48
C GLU A 294 5.18 8.47 -37.52
N THR A 295 6.13 7.98 -36.72
CA THR A 295 6.43 6.55 -36.59
C THR A 295 5.21 5.78 -36.07
N LEU A 296 4.58 6.28 -35.01
CA LEU A 296 3.37 5.66 -34.45
C LEU A 296 2.16 5.82 -35.38
N ALA A 297 2.05 6.96 -36.07
CA ALA A 297 1.00 7.19 -37.04
C ALA A 297 1.04 6.16 -38.19
N LYS A 298 2.24 5.82 -38.68
CA LYS A 298 2.44 4.78 -39.71
C LYS A 298 2.17 3.37 -39.18
N ALA A 299 2.46 3.13 -37.90
CA ALA A 299 2.26 1.83 -37.26
C ALA A 299 0.79 1.52 -36.94
N LEU A 300 -0.06 2.55 -36.78
CA LEU A 300 -1.49 2.39 -36.47
C LEU A 300 -2.33 2.88 -37.66
N PRO A 301 -2.54 2.02 -38.68
CA PRO A 301 -3.13 2.41 -39.96
C PRO A 301 -4.62 2.73 -39.88
N PHE A 302 -5.26 2.69 -38.71
CA PHE A 302 -6.65 3.11 -38.50
C PHE A 302 -6.78 4.57 -38.02
N LEU A 303 -5.66 5.24 -37.75
CA LEU A 303 -5.67 6.62 -37.26
C LEU A 303 -6.21 7.62 -38.30
N PHE A 304 -6.26 7.27 -39.60
CA PHE A 304 -6.89 8.11 -40.63
C PHE A 304 -8.34 8.47 -40.28
N ILE A 305 -9.04 7.63 -39.52
CA ILE A 305 -10.44 7.86 -39.12
C ILE A 305 -10.55 9.08 -38.19
N ILE A 306 -9.54 9.30 -37.35
CA ILE A 306 -9.50 10.43 -36.41
C ILE A 306 -8.63 11.58 -36.90
N GLU A 307 -7.94 11.44 -38.03
CA GLU A 307 -7.02 12.44 -38.59
C GLU A 307 -7.73 13.78 -38.86
N GLN A 308 -9.01 13.73 -39.25
CA GLN A 308 -9.84 14.93 -39.44
C GLN A 308 -10.18 15.68 -38.14
N GLN A 309 -9.93 15.06 -36.97
CA GLN A 309 -10.15 15.66 -35.65
C GLN A 309 -8.92 16.42 -35.14
N LYS A 310 -7.82 16.41 -35.90
CA LYS A 310 -6.58 17.12 -35.57
C LYS A 310 -6.82 18.63 -35.59
N ASN A 311 -6.45 19.32 -34.52
CA ASN A 311 -6.55 20.78 -34.48
C ASN A 311 -5.44 21.46 -35.30
N ALA A 312 -5.50 22.78 -35.44
CA ALA A 312 -4.50 23.57 -36.19
C ALA A 312 -3.05 23.44 -35.65
N GLN A 313 -2.89 22.96 -34.40
CA GLN A 313 -1.59 22.74 -33.75
C GLN A 313 -1.10 21.30 -33.91
N GLY A 314 -1.83 20.46 -34.63
CA GLY A 314 -1.46 19.08 -34.89
C GLY A 314 -1.80 18.11 -33.76
N VAL A 315 -2.66 18.49 -32.82
CA VAL A 315 -3.00 17.73 -31.61
C VAL A 315 -4.44 17.23 -31.67
N TYR A 316 -4.69 16.04 -31.13
CA TYR A 316 -6.00 15.42 -31.04
C TYR A 316 -6.65 15.71 -29.68
N PRO A 317 -7.81 16.39 -29.63
CA PRO A 317 -8.56 16.54 -28.39
C PRO A 317 -9.14 15.19 -27.94
N LEU A 318 -9.06 14.90 -26.65
CA LEU A 318 -9.43 13.62 -26.05
C LEU A 318 -10.29 13.86 -24.81
N SER A 319 -11.40 13.12 -24.72
CA SER A 319 -12.24 13.09 -23.53
C SER A 319 -12.55 11.65 -23.14
N ILE A 320 -12.40 11.35 -21.85
CA ILE A 320 -12.71 10.04 -21.26
C ILE A 320 -13.76 10.25 -20.19
N THR A 321 -14.95 9.69 -20.38
CA THR A 321 -16.07 9.85 -19.46
C THR A 321 -16.74 8.51 -19.15
N GLY A 322 -17.54 8.43 -18.09
CA GLY A 322 -18.29 7.22 -17.76
C GLY A 322 -17.66 6.40 -16.65
N ARG A 323 -17.98 5.11 -16.54
CA ARG A 323 -17.47 4.24 -15.46
C ARG A 323 -16.08 3.73 -15.80
N LEU A 324 -15.21 3.53 -14.81
CA LEU A 324 -13.86 2.99 -15.01
C LEU A 324 -13.88 1.64 -15.75
N ALA A 325 -14.86 0.79 -15.47
CA ALA A 325 -15.00 -0.50 -16.16
C ALA A 325 -15.53 -0.42 -17.60
N LYS A 326 -16.20 0.69 -17.97
CA LYS A 326 -16.76 0.93 -19.30
C LYS A 326 -16.65 2.42 -19.64
N PRO A 327 -15.42 2.90 -19.90
CA PRO A 327 -15.21 4.30 -20.25
C PRO A 327 -15.71 4.55 -21.68
N ASN A 328 -16.28 5.72 -21.90
CA ASN A 328 -16.53 6.28 -23.22
C ASN A 328 -15.36 7.20 -23.57
N ILE A 329 -14.61 6.84 -24.63
CA ILE A 329 -13.47 7.62 -25.11
C ILE A 329 -13.87 8.32 -26.41
N ARG A 330 -13.71 9.64 -26.42
CA ARG A 330 -13.98 10.50 -27.57
C ARG A 330 -12.71 11.21 -28.02
N VAL A 331 -12.44 11.17 -29.32
CA VAL A 331 -11.40 11.98 -29.96
C VAL A 331 -12.07 13.03 -30.83
N GLY A 332 -12.01 14.30 -30.41
CA GLY A 332 -12.79 15.39 -31.01
C GLY A 332 -14.28 15.11 -30.97
N THR A 333 -14.88 14.86 -32.13
CA THR A 333 -16.30 14.49 -32.29
C THR A 333 -16.53 12.98 -32.47
N PHE A 334 -15.45 12.21 -32.68
CA PHE A 334 -15.51 10.78 -32.94
C PHE A 334 -15.53 9.99 -31.62
N ASN A 335 -16.52 9.10 -31.43
CA ASN A 335 -16.54 8.18 -30.30
C ASN A 335 -15.87 6.87 -30.70
N LEU A 336 -14.90 6.41 -29.91
CA LEU A 336 -14.29 5.10 -30.11
C LEU A 336 -15.28 4.00 -29.68
N PRO A 337 -15.58 3.01 -30.53
CA PRO A 337 -16.34 1.83 -30.12
C PRO A 337 -15.41 0.92 -29.31
N ILE A 338 -15.65 0.80 -28.01
CA ILE A 338 -14.84 -0.03 -27.08
C ILE A 338 -15.74 -0.88 -26.19
#